data_AF-A0A9P6M9R5-F1
#
_entry.id   AF-A0A9P6M9R5-F1
#
_cell.length_a   1.000
_cell.length_b   1.000
_cell.length_c   1.000
_cell.angle_alpha   90.00
_cell.angle_beta   90.00
_cell.angle_gamma   90.00
#
_symmetry.space_group_name_H-M   'P 1'
#
loop_
_entity.id
_entity.type
_entity.pdbx_description
1 polymer ?
#
loop_
_entity_poly.entity_id
_entity_poly.type
_entity_poly.pdbx_seq_one_letter_code
_entity_poly.pdbx_strand_id
1 'polypeptide(L)'
;MAPQHVAHLKNWMEQMQQFASRADEDGLFLHDCFEICSVVDADEDSATFEYTVRKGECNFSNNFHGGAIATLIDNLTTAALFTRE
;
A
#
# COMPACT_ATOMS: atom_id res chain seq x y z
N MET A 1 -21.01 6.83 -10.37
CA MET A 1 -19.83 7.49 -9.77
C MET A 1 -20.06 7.55 -8.28
N ALA A 2 -19.38 6.70 -7.51
CA ALA A 2 -19.42 6.75 -6.05
C ALA A 2 -18.12 7.41 -5.55
N PRO A 3 -18.00 8.75 -5.57
CA PRO A 3 -16.82 9.48 -5.06
C PRO A 3 -16.46 9.12 -3.60
N GLN A 4 -17.37 8.47 -2.88
CA GLN A 4 -17.16 7.88 -1.56
C GLN A 4 -16.09 6.78 -1.52
N HIS A 5 -15.96 5.92 -2.55
CA HIS A 5 -15.00 4.81 -2.54
C HIS A 5 -13.55 5.31 -2.64
N VAL A 6 -13.29 6.27 -3.54
CA VAL A 6 -11.97 6.91 -3.67
C VAL A 6 -11.58 7.63 -2.37
N ALA A 7 -12.53 8.33 -1.76
CA ALA A 7 -12.30 9.00 -0.48
C ALA A 7 -12.06 8.01 0.67
N HIS A 8 -12.78 6.88 0.70
CA HIS A 8 -12.57 5.82 1.68
C HIS A 8 -11.21 5.14 1.53
N LEU A 9 -10.80 4.82 0.30
CA LEU A 9 -9.49 4.22 0.04
C LEU A 9 -8.35 5.14 0.47
N LYS A 10 -8.45 6.43 0.15
CA LYS A 10 -7.47 7.44 0.58
C LYS A 10 -7.42 7.56 2.10
N ASN A 11 -8.57 7.68 2.76
CA ASN A 11 -8.63 7.73 4.23
C ASN A 11 -8.08 6.46 4.89
N TRP A 12 -8.37 5.29 4.32
CA TRP A 12 -7.87 4.02 4.84
C TRP A 12 -6.35 3.95 4.72
N MET A 13 -5.78 4.36 3.58
CA MET A 13 -4.33 4.41 3.41
C MET A 13 -3.67 5.40 4.37
N GLU A 14 -4.24 6.59 4.56
CA GLU A 14 -3.76 7.56 5.55
C GLU A 14 -3.82 7.01 6.98
N GLN A 15 -4.88 6.27 7.34
CA GLN A 15 -4.99 5.63 8.65
C GLN A 15 -3.96 4.50 8.82
N MET A 16 -3.72 3.70 7.79
CA MET A 16 -2.74 2.61 7.84
C MET A 16 -1.30 3.14 7.94
N GLN A 17 -0.99 4.26 7.27
CA GLN A 17 0.28 4.98 7.48
C GLN A 17 0.46 5.37 8.96
N GLN A 18 -0.60 5.88 9.61
CA GLN A 18 -0.55 6.24 11.03
C GLN A 18 -0.43 5.03 11.96
N PHE A 19 -1.13 3.94 11.68
CA PHE A 19 -1.06 2.71 12.48
C PHE A 19 0.30 2.04 12.38
N ALA A 20 0.86 2.00 11.17
CA ALA A 20 2.12 1.35 10.96
C ALA A 20 3.26 2.11 11.67
N SER A 21 3.16 3.45 11.82
CA SER A 21 4.15 4.25 12.57
C SER A 21 4.20 3.95 14.08
N ARG A 22 3.32 3.05 14.57
CA ARG A 22 3.20 2.64 15.97
C ARG A 22 3.57 1.16 16.21
N ALA A 23 3.89 0.39 15.17
CA ALA A 23 4.18 -1.04 15.30
C ALA A 23 5.69 -1.25 15.50
N ASP A 24 6.10 -1.42 16.75
CA ASP A 24 7.49 -1.71 17.13
C ASP A 24 7.89 -3.14 16.69
N GLU A 25 9.01 -3.19 15.97
CA GLU A 25 9.96 -4.29 15.74
C GLU A 25 9.61 -5.49 14.82
N ASP A 26 8.37 -5.94 14.66
CA ASP A 26 8.08 -7.14 13.81
C ASP A 26 7.32 -6.85 12.48
N GLY A 27 6.90 -5.60 12.24
CA GLY A 27 6.03 -5.20 11.11
C GLY A 27 6.66 -4.28 10.06
N LEU A 28 7.99 -4.13 10.06
CA LEU A 28 8.74 -3.06 9.37
C LEU A 28 8.41 -2.90 7.88
N PHE A 29 8.21 -3.99 7.14
CA PHE A 29 7.98 -3.91 5.69
C PHE A 29 6.61 -3.30 5.34
N LEU A 30 5.57 -3.59 6.12
CA LEU A 30 4.23 -3.06 5.87
C LEU A 30 4.15 -1.56 6.16
N HIS A 31 4.85 -1.12 7.20
CA HIS A 31 5.01 0.29 7.50
C HIS A 31 5.64 1.05 6.35
N ASP A 32 6.79 0.57 5.90
CA ASP A 32 7.53 1.24 4.84
C ASP A 32 6.74 1.20 3.52
N CYS A 33 5.99 0.12 3.27
CA CYS A 33 5.13 0.00 2.09
C CYS A 33 4.07 1.10 2.02
N PHE A 34 3.30 1.29 3.09
CA PHE A 34 2.22 2.27 3.05
C PHE A 34 2.72 3.71 3.12
N GLU A 35 3.87 3.97 3.76
CA GLU A 35 4.49 5.31 3.80
C GLU A 35 4.84 5.82 2.39
N ILE A 36 5.34 4.95 1.51
CA ILE A 36 5.82 5.34 0.17
C ILE A 36 4.90 4.94 -0.97
N CYS A 37 3.70 4.50 -0.64
CA CYS A 37 2.64 4.23 -1.59
C CYS A 37 1.60 5.35 -1.57
N SER A 38 1.20 5.82 -2.74
CA SER A 38 0.10 6.79 -2.89
C SER A 38 -0.95 6.30 -3.87
N VAL A 39 -2.22 6.66 -3.64
CA VAL A 39 -3.30 6.43 -4.61
C VAL A 39 -3.21 7.50 -5.69
N VAL A 40 -2.93 7.08 -6.92
CA VAL A 40 -2.93 7.96 -8.10
C VAL A 40 -4.34 8.19 -8.60
N ASP A 41 -5.10 7.10 -8.75
CA ASP A 41 -6.47 7.10 -9.23
C ASP A 41 -7.24 5.91 -8.68
N ALA A 42 -8.56 6.02 -8.62
CA ALA A 42 -9.44 4.91 -8.29
C ALA A 42 -10.83 5.16 -8.86
N ASP A 43 -11.47 4.10 -9.31
CA ASP A 43 -12.87 4.10 -9.73
C ASP A 43 -13.62 2.93 -9.10
N GLU A 44 -14.86 2.69 -9.57
CA GLU A 44 -15.71 1.64 -9.03
C GLU A 44 -15.09 0.25 -9.18
N ASP A 45 -14.23 0.03 -10.17
CA ASP A 45 -13.71 -1.28 -10.58
C ASP A 45 -12.20 -1.46 -10.45
N SER A 46 -11.46 -0.37 -10.21
CA SER A 46 -10.01 -0.38 -10.24
C SER A 46 -9.41 0.65 -9.30
N ALA A 47 -8.18 0.39 -8.87
CA ALA A 47 -7.36 1.33 -8.13
C ALA A 47 -5.94 1.32 -8.71
N THR A 48 -5.38 2.51 -8.89
CA THR A 48 -4.02 2.72 -9.38
C THR A 48 -3.19 3.34 -8.27
N PHE A 49 -2.08 2.69 -7.96
CA PHE A 49 -1.15 3.10 -6.92
C PHE A 49 0.21 3.41 -7.51
N GLU A 50 0.91 4.40 -6.96
CA GLU A 50 2.31 4.68 -7.23
C GLU A 50 3.14 4.29 -6.01
N TYR A 51 4.27 3.60 -6.27
CA TYR A 51 5.17 3.10 -5.25
C TYR A 51 6.62 3.43 -5.60
N THR A 52 7.38 3.92 -4.62
CA THR A 52 8.84 4.15 -4.78
C THR A 52 9.64 3.01 -4.18
N VAL A 53 10.29 2.18 -5.01
CA VAL A 53 11.17 1.10 -4.52
C VAL A 53 12.44 1.67 -3.87
N ARG A 54 12.70 1.29 -2.61
CA ARG A 54 13.90 1.67 -1.85
C ARG A 54 14.92 0.53 -1.85
N LYS A 55 16.20 0.89 -1.66
CA LYS A 55 17.32 -0.08 -1.67
C LYS A 55 17.16 -1.21 -0.64
N GLY A 56 16.54 -0.94 0.51
CA GLY A 56 16.29 -1.95 1.55
C GLY A 56 15.34 -3.08 1.13
N GLU A 57 14.61 -2.88 0.04
CA GLU A 57 13.60 -3.80 -0.49
C GLU A 57 14.12 -4.58 -1.70
N CYS A 58 15.36 -4.32 -2.10
CA CYS A 58 15.99 -5.03 -3.19
C CYS A 58 16.62 -6.34 -2.71
N ASN A 59 16.59 -7.35 -3.58
CA ASN A 59 17.32 -8.60 -3.35
C ASN A 59 18.83 -8.44 -3.65
N PHE A 60 19.58 -9.53 -3.52
CA PHE A 60 21.02 -9.57 -3.79
C PHE A 60 21.40 -9.11 -5.21
N SER A 61 20.50 -9.27 -6.19
CA SER A 61 20.71 -8.81 -7.59
C SER A 61 20.34 -7.34 -7.79
N ASN A 62 20.07 -6.60 -6.71
CA ASN A 62 19.70 -5.19 -6.70
C ASN A 62 18.44 -4.85 -7.53
N ASN A 63 17.51 -5.81 -7.62
CA ASN A 63 16.16 -5.59 -8.12
C ASN A 63 15.13 -5.80 -7.01
N PHE A 64 13.90 -5.33 -7.21
CA PHE A 64 12.86 -5.38 -6.19
C PHE A 64 12.57 -6.84 -5.76
N HIS A 65 12.71 -7.11 -4.47
CA HIS A 65 12.62 -8.46 -3.91
C HIS A 65 11.23 -9.06 -4.16
N GLY A 66 11.17 -10.28 -4.70
CA GLY A 66 9.90 -10.92 -5.07
C GLY A 66 8.91 -11.07 -3.91
N GLY A 67 9.39 -11.39 -2.71
CA GLY A 67 8.54 -11.44 -1.52
C GLY A 67 8.00 -10.06 -1.10
N ALA A 68 8.80 -9.00 -1.31
CA ALA A 68 8.39 -7.64 -1.02
C ALA A 68 7.29 -7.18 -1.99
N ILE A 69 7.44 -7.49 -3.29
CA ILE A 69 6.41 -7.28 -4.31
C ILE A 69 5.11 -8.01 -3.94
N ALA A 70 5.20 -9.30 -3.59
CA ALA A 70 4.03 -10.10 -3.27
C ALA A 70 3.26 -9.53 -2.08
N THR A 71 3.97 -9.15 -1.01
CA THR A 71 3.36 -8.53 0.17
C THR A 71 2.74 -7.16 -0.15
N LEU A 72 3.41 -6.32 -0.94
CA LEU A 72 2.85 -5.02 -1.36
C LEU A 72 1.53 -5.21 -2.12
N ILE A 73 1.51 -6.09 -3.13
CA ILE A 73 0.31 -6.33 -3.95
C ILE A 73 -0.84 -6.92 -3.12
N ASP A 74 -0.56 -7.87 -2.24
CA ASP A 74 -1.55 -8.45 -1.32
C ASP A 74 -2.24 -7.36 -0.48
N ASN A 75 -1.46 -6.42 0.04
CA ASN A 75 -1.96 -5.35 0.88
C ASN A 75 -2.74 -4.28 0.10
N LEU A 76 -2.24 -3.86 -1.07
CA LEU A 76 -2.94 -2.88 -1.91
C LEU A 76 -4.26 -3.42 -2.46
N THR A 77 -4.29 -4.70 -2.85
CA THR A 77 -5.52 -5.33 -3.33
C THR A 77 -6.51 -5.57 -2.19
N THR A 78 -6.03 -5.96 -1.00
CA THR A 78 -6.86 -6.03 0.22
C THR A 78 -7.47 -4.67 0.53
N ALA A 79 -6.68 -3.59 0.50
CA ALA A 79 -7.15 -2.23 0.71
C ALA A 79 -8.26 -1.86 -0.27
N ALA A 80 -8.01 -2.06 -1.57
CA ALA A 80 -8.96 -1.70 -2.63
C ALA A 80 -10.30 -2.43 -2.50
N LEU A 81 -10.27 -3.72 -2.13
CA LEU A 81 -11.46 -4.54 -1.94
C LEU A 81 -12.20 -4.19 -0.64
N PHE A 82 -11.49 -3.97 0.46
CA PHE A 82 -12.10 -3.69 1.76
C PHE A 82 -12.83 -2.36 1.78
N THR A 83 -12.34 -1.36 1.05
CA THR A 83 -12.94 -0.01 1.04
C THR A 83 -14.05 0.17 0.01
N ARG A 84 -14.40 -0.86 -0.76
CA ARG A 84 -15.49 -0.83 -1.76
C ARG A 84 -16.89 -0.87 -1.14
N GLU A 85 -17.04 -1.46 0.05
CA GLU A 85 -18.30 -1.57 0.80
C GLU A 85 -18.56 -0.34 1.69
#